data_AF-A0A1M3JYT0-F1
#
_entry.id   AF-A0A1M3JYT0-F1
#
_cell.length_a   1.000
_cell.length_b   1.000
_cell.length_c   1.000
_cell.angle_alpha   90.00
_cell.angle_beta   90.00
_cell.angle_gamma   90.00
#
_symmetry.space_group_name_H-M   'P 1'
#
loop_
_entity.id
_entity.type
_entity.pdbx_description
1 polymer ?
#
loop_
_entity_poly.entity_id
_entity_poly.type
_entity_poly.pdbx_seq_one_letter_code
_entity_poly.pdbx_strand_id
1 'polypeptide(L)'
;MASSEKFSFIRTVLQKIGLSAEAVNDVVDLISDFLSVKEAKPETALVYPYLQRDYFLSNAEISFYHILRTISAEKAMVLTKVSLGDLFFVKSNDASKFRIYTNKIDRKHIDFLLCNPKSMIPFLAIELDDKSYQRKD
;
A
#
# COMPACT_ATOMS: atom_id res chain seq x y z
N MET A 1 20.76 -15.44 17.43
CA MET A 1 20.85 -14.07 18.01
C MET A 1 20.24 -12.98 17.13
N ALA A 2 20.13 -13.13 15.80
CA ALA A 2 19.50 -12.12 14.92
C ALA A 2 17.95 -12.15 14.87
N SER A 3 17.29 -13.25 15.24
CA SER A 3 15.81 -13.39 15.15
C SER A 3 15.06 -12.69 16.31
N SER A 4 15.66 -12.58 17.49
CA SER A 4 15.01 -11.99 18.68
C SER A 4 14.80 -10.47 18.55
N GLU A 5 15.70 -9.76 17.86
CA GLU A 5 15.53 -8.33 17.59
C GLU A 5 14.50 -8.07 16.48
N LYS A 6 14.48 -8.93 15.45
CA LYS A 6 13.68 -8.77 14.23
C LYS A 6 12.17 -8.62 14.50
N PHE A 7 11.68 -9.19 15.60
CA PHE A 7 10.27 -9.14 15.98
C PHE A 7 10.01 -8.59 17.38
N SER A 8 10.99 -7.87 17.96
CA SER A 8 10.88 -7.27 19.29
C SER A 8 9.67 -6.33 19.44
N PHE A 9 9.37 -5.55 18.40
CA PHE A 9 8.18 -4.70 18.37
C PHE A 9 6.88 -5.52 18.41
N ILE A 10 6.79 -6.58 17.60
CA ILE A 10 5.62 -7.46 17.54
C ILE A 10 5.42 -8.14 18.90
N ARG A 11 6.48 -8.67 19.52
CA ARG A 11 6.45 -9.26 20.87
C ARG A 11 5.87 -8.27 21.89
N THR A 12 6.35 -7.04 21.87
CA THR A 12 5.89 -5.97 22.79
C THR A 12 4.40 -5.65 22.60
N VAL A 13 3.94 -5.58 21.36
CA VAL A 13 2.52 -5.34 21.05
C VAL A 13 1.65 -6.50 21.52
N LEU A 14 2.04 -7.75 21.20
CA LEU A 14 1.30 -8.96 21.58
C LEU A 14 1.19 -9.14 23.11
N GLN A 15 2.22 -8.76 23.85
CA GLN A 15 2.17 -8.75 25.32
C GLN A 15 1.21 -7.67 25.86
N LYS A 16 1.21 -6.47 25.28
CA LYS A 16 0.32 -5.37 25.70
C LYS A 16 -1.16 -5.64 25.45
N ILE A 17 -1.48 -6.47 24.47
CA ILE A 17 -2.85 -6.94 24.23
C ILE A 17 -3.23 -8.15 25.11
N GLY A 18 -2.36 -8.56 26.04
CA GLY A 18 -2.67 -9.53 27.10
C GLY A 18 -2.35 -10.98 26.78
N LEU A 19 -1.59 -11.29 25.71
CA LEU A 19 -1.15 -12.67 25.46
C LEU A 19 -0.09 -13.10 26.48
N SER A 20 -0.13 -14.40 26.84
CA SER A 20 0.93 -15.02 27.62
C SER A 20 2.25 -15.01 26.86
N ALA A 21 3.37 -15.05 27.58
CA ALA A 21 4.70 -15.10 26.95
C ALA A 21 4.86 -16.30 25.99
N GLU A 22 4.21 -17.42 26.31
CA GLU A 22 4.18 -18.62 25.47
C GLU A 22 3.42 -18.38 24.16
N ALA A 23 2.20 -17.85 24.22
CA ALA A 23 1.42 -17.53 23.02
C ALA A 23 2.08 -16.44 22.14
N VAL A 24 2.79 -15.50 22.76
CA VAL A 24 3.58 -14.48 22.04
C VAL A 24 4.73 -15.14 21.27
N ASN A 25 5.41 -16.13 21.85
CA ASN A 25 6.48 -16.86 21.18
C ASN A 25 5.92 -17.64 19.99
N ASP A 26 4.84 -18.40 20.18
CA ASP A 26 4.22 -19.21 19.13
C ASP A 26 3.81 -18.37 17.91
N VAL A 27 3.20 -17.21 18.14
CA VAL A 27 2.80 -16.28 17.06
C VAL A 27 4.01 -15.71 16.33
N VAL A 28 5.06 -15.34 17.07
CA VAL A 28 6.27 -14.79 16.46
C VAL A 28 7.02 -15.84 15.67
N ASP A 29 7.03 -17.08 16.14
CA ASP A 29 7.67 -18.20 15.45
C ASP A 29 6.90 -18.55 14.16
N LEU A 30 5.57 -18.55 14.20
CA LEU A 30 4.74 -18.69 13.01
C LEU A 30 4.98 -17.59 11.98
N ILE A 31 5.06 -16.32 12.43
CA ILE A 31 5.37 -15.18 11.57
C ILE A 31 6.79 -15.31 11.01
N SER A 32 7.74 -15.72 11.84
CA SER A 32 9.13 -15.92 11.45
C SER A 32 9.25 -17.01 10.39
N ASP A 33 8.56 -18.13 10.55
CA ASP A 33 8.56 -19.25 9.61
C ASP A 33 7.88 -18.88 8.29
N PHE A 34 6.78 -18.13 8.35
CA PHE A 34 6.11 -17.63 7.16
C PHE A 34 6.98 -16.63 6.37
N LEU A 35 7.69 -15.75 7.07
CA LEU A 35 8.55 -14.72 6.47
C LEU A 35 9.94 -15.25 6.09
N SER A 36 10.37 -16.37 6.68
CA SER A 36 11.61 -17.03 6.32
C SER A 36 11.38 -17.84 5.06
N VAL A 37 11.44 -17.14 3.93
CA VAL A 37 11.64 -17.76 2.62
C VAL A 37 12.87 -18.67 2.76
N LYS A 38 12.68 -19.99 2.62
CA LYS A 38 13.78 -20.97 2.58
C LYS A 38 14.83 -20.44 1.60
N GLU A 39 16.03 -20.16 2.09
CA GLU A 39 17.12 -19.65 1.26
C GLU A 39 17.35 -20.62 0.09
N ALA A 40 16.99 -20.17 -1.12
CA ALA A 40 17.37 -20.85 -2.33
C ALA A 40 18.89 -20.72 -2.50
N LYS A 41 19.52 -21.82 -2.94
CA LYS A 41 20.94 -21.94 -3.28
C LYS A 41 21.39 -20.70 -4.09
N PRO A 42 22.58 -20.12 -3.87
CA PRO A 42 22.96 -18.85 -4.51
C PRO A 42 23.15 -19.07 -6.01
N GLU A 43 22.08 -18.88 -6.79
CA GLU A 43 22.18 -18.50 -8.19
C GLU A 43 22.89 -17.14 -8.23
N THR A 44 23.82 -16.97 -9.18
CA THR A 44 24.49 -15.70 -9.45
C THR A 44 23.47 -14.57 -9.36
N ALA A 45 23.60 -13.72 -8.33
CA ALA A 45 22.57 -12.74 -8.00
C ALA A 45 22.34 -11.82 -9.20
N LEU A 46 21.21 -12.00 -9.88
CA LEU A 46 20.74 -11.08 -10.91
C LEU A 46 20.64 -9.70 -10.27
N VAL A 47 21.54 -8.79 -10.65
CA VAL A 47 21.50 -7.40 -10.20
C VAL A 47 20.43 -6.69 -11.01
N TYR A 48 19.27 -6.48 -10.40
CA TYR A 48 18.19 -5.73 -11.02
C TYR A 48 18.42 -4.22 -10.88
N PRO A 49 18.10 -3.40 -11.90
CA PRO A 49 18.29 -1.95 -11.87
C PRO A 49 17.15 -1.23 -11.10
N TYR A 50 16.65 -1.83 -10.01
CA TYR A 50 15.58 -1.24 -9.22
C TYR A 50 16.16 -0.50 -8.02
N LEU A 51 15.79 0.76 -7.88
CA LEU A 51 16.12 1.60 -6.74
C LEU A 51 14.84 2.07 -6.08
N GLN A 52 14.87 2.21 -4.76
CA GLN A 52 13.78 2.84 -4.02
C GLN A 52 13.71 4.32 -4.40
N ARG A 53 12.49 4.85 -4.57
CA ARG A 53 12.29 6.29 -4.78
C ARG A 53 12.58 7.07 -3.50
N ASP A 54 13.20 8.24 -3.64
CA ASP A 54 13.47 9.15 -2.51
C ASP A 54 12.18 9.66 -1.85
N TYR A 55 11.15 9.92 -2.66
CA TYR A 55 9.84 10.39 -2.22
C TYR A 55 8.72 9.52 -2.77
N PHE A 56 7.79 9.13 -1.89
CA PHE A 56 6.61 8.35 -2.27
C PHE A 56 5.46 9.24 -2.78
N LEU A 57 5.26 10.40 -2.14
CA LEU A 57 4.30 11.44 -2.49
C LEU A 57 5.05 12.75 -2.78
N SER A 58 4.50 13.60 -3.64
CA SER A 58 4.94 14.99 -3.83
C SER A 58 4.66 15.84 -2.60
N ASN A 59 5.32 17.00 -2.48
CA ASN A 59 5.09 17.92 -1.35
C ASN A 59 3.62 18.40 -1.27
N ALA A 60 2.97 18.56 -2.42
CA ALA A 60 1.55 18.94 -2.50
C ALA A 60 0.66 17.81 -1.99
N GLU A 61 0.89 16.58 -2.45
CA GLU A 61 0.18 15.38 -1.97
C GLU A 61 0.40 15.16 -0.46
N ILE A 62 1.62 15.32 0.06
CA ILE A 62 1.91 15.19 1.49
C ILE A 62 1.10 16.20 2.31
N SER A 63 1.14 17.48 1.89
CA SER A 63 0.43 18.56 2.58
C SER A 63 -1.08 18.30 2.58
N PHE A 64 -1.62 17.92 1.42
CA PHE A 64 -3.04 17.61 1.28
C PHE A 64 -3.43 16.36 2.08
N TYR A 65 -2.62 15.32 2.08
CA TYR A 65 -2.85 14.10 2.88
C TYR A 65 -3.08 14.43 4.35
N HIS A 66 -2.22 15.27 4.94
CA HIS A 66 -2.34 15.64 6.34
C HIS A 66 -3.62 16.42 6.64
N ILE A 67 -4.00 17.37 5.76
CA ILE A 67 -5.26 18.09 5.88
C ILE A 67 -6.44 17.12 5.75
N LEU A 68 -6.44 16.29 4.71
CA LEU A 68 -7.50 15.33 4.41
C LEU A 68 -7.70 14.33 5.56
N ARG A 69 -6.60 13.83 6.14
CA ARG A 69 -6.64 12.94 7.30
C ARG A 69 -7.24 13.63 8.53
N THR A 70 -6.87 14.88 8.80
CA THR A 70 -7.41 15.64 9.94
C THR A 70 -8.91 15.88 9.79
N ILE A 71 -9.40 16.27 8.61
CA ILE A 71 -10.84 16.51 8.40
C ILE A 71 -11.66 15.21 8.33
N SER A 72 -11.05 14.12 7.85
CA SER A 72 -11.73 12.83 7.73
C SER A 72 -11.82 12.11 9.07
N ALA A 73 -10.85 12.32 9.97
CA ALA A 73 -10.79 11.73 11.31
C ALA A 73 -11.17 10.23 11.28
N GLU A 74 -12.18 9.84 12.06
CA GLU A 74 -12.67 8.46 12.13
C GLU A 74 -13.80 8.16 11.11
N LYS A 75 -14.18 9.13 10.28
CA LYS A 75 -15.30 9.00 9.33
C LYS A 75 -14.89 8.30 8.03
N ALA A 76 -13.61 8.32 7.67
CA ALA A 76 -13.10 7.71 6.45
C ALA A 76 -11.65 7.23 6.58
N MET A 77 -11.33 6.16 5.85
CA MET A 77 -9.94 5.74 5.61
C MET A 77 -9.41 6.40 4.35
N VAL A 78 -8.22 7.00 4.45
CA VAL A 78 -7.54 7.69 3.35
C VAL A 78 -6.48 6.75 2.78
N LEU A 79 -6.64 6.36 1.52
CA LEU A 79 -5.65 5.61 0.75
C LEU A 79 -5.03 6.53 -0.31
N THR A 80 -3.74 6.35 -0.63
CA THR A 80 -3.02 7.20 -1.59
C THR A 80 -2.50 6.40 -2.78
N LYS A 81 -2.41 7.02 -3.97
CA LYS A 81 -1.89 6.41 -5.20
C LYS A 81 -2.55 5.06 -5.54
N VAL A 82 -3.86 4.97 -5.35
CA VAL A 82 -4.61 3.73 -5.61
C VAL A 82 -4.76 3.54 -7.11
N SER A 83 -4.32 2.39 -7.64
CA SER A 83 -4.45 2.06 -9.06
C SER A 83 -5.94 2.00 -9.45
N LEU A 84 -6.29 2.55 -10.61
CA LEU A 84 -7.63 2.38 -11.16
C LEU A 84 -7.95 0.91 -11.46
N GLY A 85 -6.93 0.09 -11.72
CA GLY A 85 -7.08 -1.36 -11.89
C GLY A 85 -7.47 -2.09 -10.61
N ASP A 86 -7.21 -1.51 -9.44
CA ASP A 86 -7.64 -2.07 -8.14
C ASP A 86 -9.07 -1.65 -7.77
N LEU A 87 -9.62 -0.63 -8.46
CA LEU A 87 -10.96 -0.10 -8.20
C LEU A 87 -11.99 -0.54 -9.23
N PHE A 88 -11.56 -0.70 -10.47
CA PHE A 88 -12.42 -0.99 -11.59
C PHE A 88 -11.94 -2.24 -12.32
N PHE A 89 -12.90 -3.07 -12.73
CA PHE A 89 -12.63 -4.18 -13.63
C PHE A 89 -13.51 -4.06 -14.87
N VAL A 90 -12.99 -4.54 -16.00
CA VAL A 90 -13.72 -4.52 -17.26
C VAL A 90 -14.50 -5.82 -17.42
N LYS A 91 -15.82 -5.73 -17.52
CA LYS A 91 -16.68 -6.88 -17.82
C LYS A 91 -17.04 -6.91 -19.30
N SER A 92 -16.33 -7.72 -20.09
CA SER A 92 -16.63 -7.92 -21.51
C SER A 92 -16.20 -9.31 -21.98
N ASN A 93 -17.04 -9.95 -22.80
CA ASN A 93 -16.72 -11.22 -23.46
C ASN A 93 -16.01 -11.00 -24.82
N ASP A 94 -15.91 -9.75 -25.28
CA ASP A 94 -15.18 -9.37 -26.49
C ASP A 94 -13.74 -9.00 -26.08
N ALA A 95 -12.77 -9.79 -26.54
CA ALA A 95 -11.36 -9.61 -26.20
C ALA A 95 -10.80 -8.24 -26.64
N SER A 96 -11.27 -7.72 -27.78
CA SER A 96 -10.82 -6.41 -28.27
C SER A 96 -11.35 -5.29 -27.38
N LYS A 97 -12.64 -5.32 -27.04
CA LYS A 97 -13.24 -4.35 -26.10
C LYS A 97 -12.60 -4.46 -24.72
N PHE A 98 -12.45 -5.68 -24.20
CA PHE A 98 -11.81 -5.93 -22.92
C PHE A 98 -10.45 -5.22 -22.86
N ARG A 99 -9.58 -5.48 -23.85
CA ARG A 99 -8.24 -4.86 -23.91
C ARG A 99 -8.30 -3.34 -24.02
N ILE A 100 -9.16 -2.79 -24.88
CA ILE A 100 -9.29 -1.33 -25.06
C ILE A 100 -9.65 -0.64 -23.75
N TYR A 101 -10.61 -1.17 -23.00
CA TYR A 101 -11.05 -0.55 -21.75
C TYR A 101 -10.10 -0.83 -20.58
N THR A 102 -9.43 -1.99 -20.54
CA THR A 102 -8.40 -2.26 -19.53
C THR A 102 -7.23 -1.28 -19.68
N ASN A 103 -6.79 -1.02 -20.92
CA ASN A 103 -5.73 -0.03 -21.18
C ASN A 103 -6.13 1.40 -20.76
N LYS A 104 -7.42 1.72 -20.66
CA LYS A 104 -7.87 3.05 -20.21
C LYS A 104 -7.67 3.27 -18.71
N ILE A 105 -7.64 2.19 -17.91
CA ILE A 105 -7.43 2.24 -16.46
C ILE A 105 -6.03 1.75 -16.06
N ASP A 106 -5.33 1.05 -16.95
CA ASP A 106 -3.98 0.56 -16.71
C ASP A 106 -2.99 1.69 -16.41
N ARG A 107 -2.11 1.46 -15.42
CA ARG A 107 -1.06 2.39 -14.96
C ARG A 107 -1.54 3.78 -14.54
N LYS A 108 -2.85 3.95 -14.34
CA LYS A 108 -3.43 5.17 -13.79
C LYS A 108 -3.74 4.95 -12.31
N HIS A 109 -3.56 6.00 -11.53
CA HIS A 109 -3.89 6.02 -10.13
C HIS A 109 -4.77 7.21 -9.82
N ILE A 110 -5.48 7.13 -8.70
CA ILE A 110 -6.11 8.25 -8.03
C ILE A 110 -5.19 8.68 -6.91
N ASP A 111 -5.00 9.98 -6.74
CA ASP A 111 -4.14 10.52 -5.68
C ASP A 111 -4.64 10.14 -4.28
N PHE A 112 -5.94 10.33 -4.02
CA PHE A 112 -6.58 9.97 -2.75
C PHE A 112 -7.92 9.26 -2.94
N LEU A 113 -8.11 8.18 -2.21
CA LEU A 113 -9.36 7.44 -2.15
C LEU A 113 -9.85 7.40 -0.69
N LEU A 114 -11.08 7.84 -0.48
CA LEU A 114 -11.77 7.70 0.80
C LEU A 114 -12.66 6.46 0.80
N CYS A 115 -12.44 5.63 1.82
CA CYS A 115 -13.20 4.41 2.05
C CYS A 115 -13.94 4.48 3.38
N ASN A 116 -15.04 3.75 3.48
CA ASN A 116 -15.69 3.51 4.77
C ASN A 116 -14.70 2.81 5.71
N PRO A 117 -14.53 3.26 6.97
CA PRO A 117 -13.50 2.71 7.85
C PRO A 117 -13.68 1.24 8.23
N LYS A 118 -14.92 0.74 8.21
CA LYS A 118 -15.23 -0.63 8.59
C LYS A 118 -15.26 -1.57 7.40
N SER A 119 -15.96 -1.18 6.33
CA SER A 119 -16.14 -2.06 5.16
C SER A 119 -15.04 -1.91 4.12
N MET A 120 -14.21 -0.86 4.21
CA MET A 120 -13.21 -0.49 3.19
C MET A 120 -13.80 -0.25 1.79
N ILE A 121 -15.12 -0.08 1.69
CA ILE A 121 -15.80 0.24 0.44
C ILE A 121 -15.47 1.70 0.08
N PRO A 122 -14.95 1.97 -1.13
CA PRO A 122 -14.66 3.33 -1.58
C PRO A 122 -15.94 4.12 -1.80
N PHE A 123 -15.93 5.40 -1.45
CA PHE A 123 -17.08 6.30 -1.67
C PHE A 123 -16.71 7.67 -2.24
N LEU A 124 -15.45 8.09 -2.17
CA LEU A 124 -14.99 9.35 -2.78
C LEU A 124 -13.56 9.19 -3.29
N ALA A 125 -13.31 9.67 -4.51
CA ALA A 125 -11.99 9.84 -5.10
C ALA A 125 -11.66 11.32 -5.22
N ILE A 126 -10.41 11.68 -4.93
CA ILE A 126 -9.90 13.05 -5.04
C ILE A 126 -8.59 12.98 -5.83
N GLU A 127 -8.53 13.76 -6.91
CA GLU A 127 -7.34 13.98 -7.71
C GLU A 127 -6.85 15.42 -7.47
N LEU A 128 -5.54 15.61 -7.35
CA LEU A 128 -4.97 16.95 -7.26
C LEU A 128 -4.63 17.44 -8.67
N ASP A 129 -5.25 18.56 -9.06
CA ASP A 129 -4.86 19.25 -10.28
C ASP A 129 -3.50 19.93 -10.07
N ASP A 130 -2.46 19.29 -10.59
CA ASP A 130 -1.12 19.87 -10.54
C ASP A 130 -1.04 21.01 -11.57
N LYS A 131 -1.24 22.26 -11.11
CA LYS A 131 -1.07 23.49 -11.92
C LYS A 131 0.40 23.81 -12.23
N SER A 132 1.29 22.84 -12.12
CA SER A 132 2.71 22.97 -12.45
C SER A 132 2.98 23.22 -13.94
N TYR A 133 1.94 23.23 -14.80
CA TYR A 133 1.98 23.60 -16.23
C TYR A 133 2.03 25.12 -16.56
N GLN A 134 2.41 26.00 -15.63
CA GLN A 134 2.70 27.42 -15.94
C GLN A 134 4.19 27.74 -16.06
N ARG A 135 5.01 26.81 -16.56
CA ARG A 135 6.27 27.22 -17.19
C ARG A 135 5.94 27.69 -18.60
N LYS A 136 5.99 29.02 -18.80
CA LYS A 136 6.19 29.59 -20.12
C LYS A 136 7.59 29.19 -20.55
N ASP A 137 7.67 28.27 -21.50
CA ASP A 137 8.82 28.21 -22.40
C ASP A 137 8.83 29.48 -23.26
#